data_AF-A0A420HCK9-F1
#
_entry.id   AF-A0A420HCK9-F1
#
_cell.length_a   1.000
_cell.length_b   1.000
_cell.length_c   1.000
_cell.angle_alpha   90.00
_cell.angle_beta   90.00
_cell.angle_gamma   90.00
#
_symmetry.space_group_name_H-M   'P 1'
#
loop_
_entity.id
_entity.type
_entity.pdbx_description
1 polymer ?
#
loop_
_entity_poly.entity_id
_entity_poly.type
_entity_poly.pdbx_seq_one_letter_code
_entity_poly.pdbx_strand_id
1 'polypeptide(L)'
;MARLGLTSVPSSNQILSVCLALQAAGFLKSVTRGGLTPPPIDDLSSYVPEPVTQENISTRRLWLGLKYWNNEPVLRRMNMISRPTKRISMGVDGLRQIARGNRFGHVSGLTKTGECLFVTTDKGVLEVRECLERSVGGMLLCRVV
;
A
#
# COMPACT_ATOMS: atom_id res chain seq x y z
N MET A 1 -6.31 10.35 -16.16
CA MET A 1 -6.51 9.66 -14.86
C MET A 1 -7.89 10.03 -14.35
N ALA A 2 -8.76 9.05 -14.07
CA ALA A 2 -10.13 9.32 -13.63
C ALA A 2 -10.15 9.75 -12.14
N ARG A 3 -10.97 10.74 -11.79
CA ARG A 3 -11.13 11.25 -10.41
C ARG A 3 -12.19 10.45 -9.66
N LEU A 4 -11.88 9.18 -9.38
CA LEU A 4 -12.80 8.26 -8.73
C LEU A 4 -12.72 8.40 -7.21
N GLY A 5 -13.85 8.53 -6.51
CA GLY A 5 -13.87 8.53 -5.04
C GLY A 5 -13.61 7.15 -4.43
N LEU A 6 -13.95 6.10 -5.18
CA LEU A 6 -13.88 4.71 -4.74
C LEU A 6 -13.38 3.83 -5.89
N THR A 7 -12.55 2.84 -5.58
CA THR A 7 -12.06 1.85 -6.56
C THR A 7 -12.06 0.45 -5.97
N SER A 8 -12.08 -0.58 -6.81
CA SER A 8 -12.01 -1.98 -6.38
C SER A 8 -10.72 -2.65 -6.84
N VAL A 9 -10.17 -3.53 -6.00
CA VAL A 9 -9.03 -4.39 -6.32
C VAL A 9 -9.34 -5.84 -5.92
N PRO A 10 -8.63 -6.84 -6.49
CA PRO A 10 -8.81 -8.24 -6.10
C PRO A 10 -8.58 -8.46 -4.60
N SER A 11 -9.39 -9.32 -4.00
CA SER A 11 -9.22 -9.69 -2.59
C SER A 11 -8.13 -10.74 -2.43
N SER A 12 -6.93 -10.31 -2.04
CA SER A 12 -5.84 -11.20 -1.61
C SER A 12 -5.16 -10.66 -0.35
N ASN A 13 -4.55 -11.56 0.45
CA ASN A 13 -3.86 -11.16 1.68
C ASN A 13 -2.70 -10.19 1.40
N GLN A 14 -1.95 -10.41 0.33
CA GLN A 14 -0.83 -9.53 -0.02
C GLN A 14 -1.33 -8.12 -0.41
N ILE A 15 -2.39 -8.04 -1.22
CA ILE A 15 -2.98 -6.75 -1.61
C ILE A 15 -3.54 -6.04 -0.38
N LEU A 16 -4.27 -6.77 0.48
CA LEU A 16 -4.80 -6.23 1.72
C LEU A 16 -3.70 -5.64 2.61
N SER A 17 -2.60 -6.36 2.83
CA SER A 17 -1.49 -5.86 3.65
C SER A 17 -0.90 -4.56 3.10
N VAL A 18 -0.76 -4.44 1.79
CA VAL A 18 -0.31 -3.20 1.14
C VAL A 18 -1.36 -2.09 1.31
N CYS A 19 -2.64 -2.38 1.09
CA CYS A 19 -3.72 -1.41 1.27
C CYS A 19 -3.81 -0.89 2.71
N LEU A 20 -3.66 -1.76 3.71
CA LEU A 20 -3.64 -1.37 5.12
C LEU A 20 -2.42 -0.49 5.45
N ALA A 21 -1.24 -0.83 4.92
CA ALA A 21 -0.05 0.01 5.08
C ALA A 21 -0.24 1.39 4.42
N LEU A 22 -0.86 1.46 3.25
CA LEU A 22 -1.22 2.72 2.58
C LEU A 22 -2.24 3.54 3.36
N GLN A 23 -3.21 2.89 4.00
CA GLN A 23 -4.20 3.55 4.85
C GLN A 23 -3.54 4.13 6.10
N ALA A 24 -2.69 3.36 6.77
CA ALA A 24 -1.92 3.80 7.94
C ALA A 24 -0.98 4.97 7.62
N ALA A 25 -0.31 4.93 6.48
CA ALA A 25 0.51 6.03 5.97
C ALA A 25 -0.31 7.23 5.45
N GLY A 26 -1.64 7.14 5.42
CA GLY A 26 -2.53 8.24 5.09
C GLY A 26 -2.86 8.43 3.61
N PHE A 27 -2.40 7.56 2.70
CA PHE A 27 -2.68 7.65 1.26
C PHE A 27 -4.13 7.28 0.90
N LEU A 28 -4.72 6.32 1.62
CA LEU A 28 -6.10 5.86 1.40
C LEU A 28 -7.04 6.39 2.50
N LYS A 29 -8.30 6.65 2.13
CA LYS A 29 -9.39 7.05 3.05
C LYS A 29 -9.90 5.84 3.82
N SER A 30 -10.14 4.74 3.13
CA SER A 30 -10.73 3.52 3.70
C SER A 30 -10.31 2.29 2.91
N VAL A 31 -10.32 1.14 3.59
CA VAL A 31 -10.09 -0.18 3.00
C VAL A 31 -11.18 -1.11 3.55
N THR A 32 -12.11 -1.53 2.70
CA THR A 32 -13.28 -2.32 3.11
C THR A 32 -13.41 -3.55 2.21
N ARG A 33 -13.67 -4.73 2.79
CA ARG A 33 -14.00 -5.92 2.00
C ARG A 33 -15.44 -5.82 1.52
N GLY A 34 -15.73 -6.24 0.30
CA GLY A 34 -17.10 -6.28 -0.23
C GLY A 34 -17.25 -7.27 -1.37
N GLY A 35 -18.43 -7.28 -2.00
CA GLY A 35 -18.70 -8.07 -3.20
C GLY A 35 -18.26 -7.37 -4.49
N LEU A 36 -18.86 -7.79 -5.61
CA LEU A 36 -18.67 -7.18 -6.92
C LEU A 36 -19.24 -5.75 -7.01
N THR A 37 -20.24 -5.45 -6.18
CA THR A 37 -20.85 -4.13 -6.07
C THR A 37 -20.19 -3.32 -4.94
N PRO A 38 -20.09 -1.99 -5.09
CA PRO A 38 -19.55 -1.13 -4.05
C PRO A 38 -20.40 -1.19 -2.79
N PRO A 39 -19.79 -1.15 -1.59
CA PRO A 39 -20.53 -0.96 -0.36
C PRO A 39 -21.20 0.42 -0.35
N PRO A 40 -22.28 0.61 0.43
CA PRO A 40 -22.93 1.91 0.60
C PRO A 40 -21.92 2.97 1.05
N ILE A 41 -21.82 4.09 0.30
CA ILE A 41 -20.81 5.13 0.55
C ILE A 41 -21.11 5.90 1.84
N ASP A 42 -22.39 6.13 2.13
CA ASP A 42 -22.84 6.94 3.27
C ASP A 42 -22.57 6.29 4.62
N ASP A 43 -22.44 4.96 4.66
CA ASP A 43 -22.31 4.19 5.90
C ASP A 43 -21.11 3.21 5.88
N LEU A 44 -20.03 3.61 5.20
CA LEU A 44 -18.88 2.75 5.00
C LEU A 44 -18.17 2.34 6.31
N SER A 45 -18.30 3.16 7.37
CA SER A 45 -17.68 2.89 8.68
C SER A 45 -18.40 1.85 9.51
N SER A 46 -19.74 1.74 9.39
CA SER A 46 -20.51 0.74 10.13
C SER A 46 -20.81 -0.50 9.28
N TYR A 47 -20.53 -0.45 7.97
CA TYR A 47 -20.68 -1.57 7.06
C TYR A 47 -19.97 -2.83 7.57
N VAL A 48 -20.76 -3.85 7.88
CA VAL A 48 -20.27 -5.17 8.26
C VAL A 48 -20.20 -6.04 7.00
N PRO A 49 -18.99 -6.43 6.55
CA PRO A 49 -18.86 -7.32 5.41
C PRO A 49 -19.38 -8.72 5.77
N GLU A 50 -20.04 -9.35 4.82
CA GLU A 50 -20.40 -10.77 4.91
C GLU A 50 -19.15 -11.63 5.13
N PRO A 51 -19.26 -12.73 5.90
CA PRO A 51 -18.14 -13.64 6.13
C PRO A 51 -17.62 -14.21 4.80
N VAL A 52 -16.30 -14.35 4.69
CA VAL A 52 -15.67 -14.94 3.52
C VAL A 52 -15.77 -16.46 3.62
N THR A 53 -16.54 -17.07 2.72
CA THR A 53 -16.73 -18.53 2.60
C THR A 53 -16.16 -19.02 1.27
N GLN A 54 -16.01 -20.33 1.10
CA GLN A 54 -15.52 -20.90 -0.16
C GLN A 54 -16.42 -20.56 -1.36
N GLU A 55 -17.72 -20.41 -1.14
CA GLU A 55 -18.70 -20.09 -2.19
C GLU A 55 -18.55 -18.65 -2.69
N ASN A 56 -18.19 -17.72 -1.80
CA ASN A 56 -18.19 -16.29 -2.13
C ASN A 56 -16.80 -15.71 -2.44
N ILE A 57 -15.72 -16.44 -2.12
CA ILE A 57 -14.33 -15.94 -2.22
C ILE A 57 -13.98 -15.39 -3.61
N SER A 58 -14.51 -15.98 -4.68
CA SER A 58 -14.27 -15.58 -6.07
C SER A 58 -14.86 -14.20 -6.40
N THR A 59 -15.94 -13.82 -5.72
CA THR A 59 -16.66 -12.56 -5.93
C THR A 59 -16.18 -11.44 -5.01
N ARG A 60 -15.36 -11.76 -3.98
CA ARG A 60 -14.90 -10.78 -3.01
C ARG A 60 -13.87 -9.83 -3.61
N ARG A 61 -14.04 -8.55 -3.30
CA ARG A 61 -13.15 -7.46 -3.68
C ARG A 61 -12.75 -6.64 -2.45
N LEU A 62 -11.65 -5.93 -2.58
CA LEU A 62 -11.27 -4.86 -1.65
C LEU A 62 -11.66 -3.53 -2.27
N TRP A 63 -12.51 -2.79 -1.58
CA TRP A 63 -12.94 -1.45 -1.94
C TRP A 63 -12.06 -0.43 -1.22
N LEU A 64 -11.43 0.44 -2.01
CA LEU A 64 -10.46 1.42 -1.56
C LEU A 64 -11.05 2.82 -1.74
N GLY A 65 -11.17 3.57 -0.65
CA GLY A 65 -11.50 5.00 -0.68
C GLY A 65 -10.29 5.82 -1.07
N LEU A 66 -10.38 6.58 -2.16
CA LEU A 66 -9.30 7.45 -2.62
C LEU A 66 -9.41 8.84 -1.99
N LYS A 67 -8.26 9.44 -1.67
CA LYS A 67 -8.18 10.79 -1.11
C LYS A 67 -7.79 11.81 -2.17
N TYR A 68 -8.42 12.98 -2.10
CA TYR A 68 -8.12 14.14 -2.92
C TYR A 68 -7.98 15.36 -2.02
N TRP A 69 -7.00 16.21 -2.31
CA TRP A 69 -6.75 17.46 -1.61
C TRP A 69 -6.37 18.53 -2.64
N ASN A 70 -6.92 19.74 -2.53
CA ASN A 70 -6.67 20.84 -3.47
C ASN A 70 -6.79 20.43 -4.95
N ASN A 71 -7.84 19.65 -5.29
CA ASN A 71 -8.05 19.12 -6.64
C ASN A 71 -6.96 18.18 -7.18
N GLU A 72 -6.06 17.70 -6.34
CA GLU A 72 -5.03 16.70 -6.66
C GLU A 72 -5.24 15.41 -5.86
N PRO A 73 -4.95 14.23 -6.44
CA PRO A 73 -4.99 12.98 -5.69
C PRO A 73 -3.85 12.93 -4.66
N VAL A 74 -4.13 12.45 -3.45
CA VAL A 74 -3.09 12.23 -2.42
C VAL A 74 -2.15 11.10 -2.83
N LEU A 75 -2.69 10.04 -3.44
CA LEU A 75 -1.90 8.98 -4.07
C LEU A 75 -1.72 9.35 -5.54
N ARG A 76 -0.63 10.05 -5.87
CA ARG A 76 -0.32 10.54 -7.22
C ARG A 76 0.34 9.48 -8.07
N ARG A 77 1.29 8.73 -7.49
CA ARG A 77 2.08 7.74 -8.22
C ARG A 77 2.47 6.57 -7.33
N MET A 78 2.26 5.36 -7.82
CA MET A 78 2.73 4.12 -7.20
C MET A 78 3.59 3.35 -8.19
N ASN A 79 4.87 3.16 -7.89
CA ASN A 79 5.81 2.42 -8.74
C ASN A 79 6.31 1.17 -8.02
N MET A 80 6.21 0.02 -8.67
CA MET A 80 6.79 -1.23 -8.18
C MET A 80 8.31 -1.22 -8.30
N ILE A 81 9.01 -1.67 -7.23
CA ILE A 81 10.47 -1.78 -7.19
C ILE A 81 10.89 -3.23 -7.45
N SER A 82 10.42 -4.17 -6.63
CA SER A 82 10.63 -5.59 -6.89
C SER A 82 9.63 -6.10 -7.91
N ARG A 83 10.13 -6.51 -9.07
CA ARG A 83 9.31 -7.13 -10.13
C ARG A 83 9.41 -8.65 -10.00
N PRO A 84 8.44 -9.43 -10.55
CA PRO A 84 8.54 -10.90 -10.57
C PRO A 84 9.87 -11.40 -11.17
N THR A 85 10.40 -10.69 -12.17
CA THR A 85 11.67 -11.00 -12.83
C THR A 85 12.91 -10.61 -12.03
N LYS A 86 12.80 -9.62 -11.13
CA LYS A 86 13.91 -9.15 -10.30
C LYS A 86 13.40 -8.68 -8.94
N ARG A 87 13.57 -9.54 -7.94
CA ARG A 87 13.25 -9.25 -6.54
C ARG A 87 14.43 -8.53 -5.90
N ILE A 88 14.17 -7.42 -5.22
CA ILE A 88 15.18 -6.57 -4.59
C ILE A 88 14.91 -6.55 -3.09
N SER A 89 15.82 -7.14 -2.32
CA SER A 89 15.78 -7.12 -0.86
C SER A 89 16.95 -6.32 -0.31
N MET A 90 16.74 -5.67 0.83
CA MET A 90 17.74 -4.84 1.51
C MET A 90 17.73 -5.10 3.01
N GLY A 91 18.92 -5.08 3.61
CA GLY A 91 19.09 -5.01 5.06
C GLY A 91 18.90 -3.58 5.59
N VAL A 92 18.95 -3.45 6.91
CA VAL A 92 18.70 -2.18 7.64
C VAL A 92 19.63 -1.06 7.18
N ASP A 93 20.92 -1.34 6.94
CA ASP A 93 21.87 -0.31 6.51
C ASP A 93 21.53 0.25 5.12
N GLY A 94 21.09 -0.61 4.20
CA GLY A 94 20.64 -0.19 2.87
C GLY A 94 19.38 0.67 2.97
N LEU A 95 18.39 0.24 3.77
CA LEU A 95 17.19 1.03 4.04
C LEU A 95 17.52 2.39 4.67
N ARG A 96 18.54 2.46 5.54
CA ARG A 96 18.98 3.70 6.19
C ARG A 96 19.54 4.68 5.18
N GLN A 97 20.31 4.21 4.21
CA GLN A 97 20.80 5.07 3.12
C GLN A 97 19.65 5.59 2.26
N ILE A 98 18.70 4.73 1.89
CA ILE A 98 17.55 5.09 1.08
C ILE A 98 16.65 6.13 1.79
N ALA A 99 16.37 5.94 3.08
CA ALA A 99 15.57 6.86 3.87
C ALA A 99 16.23 8.24 4.04
N ARG A 100 17.56 8.32 4.00
CA ARG A 100 18.33 9.58 4.01
C ARG A 100 18.40 10.27 2.64
N GLY A 101 17.84 9.66 1.59
CA GLY A 101 17.90 10.19 0.23
C GLY A 101 19.13 9.73 -0.56
N ASN A 102 20.01 8.92 0.02
CA ASN A 102 21.17 8.37 -0.67
C ASN A 102 20.77 7.17 -1.54
N ARG A 103 21.41 7.04 -2.71
CA ARG A 103 21.29 5.83 -3.54
C ARG A 103 22.01 4.68 -2.84
N PHE A 104 21.42 3.49 -2.88
CA PHE A 104 22.09 2.25 -2.47
C PHE A 104 21.83 1.15 -3.49
N GLY A 105 22.91 0.62 -4.06
CA GLY A 105 22.83 -0.30 -5.20
C GLY A 105 22.07 0.31 -6.38
N HIS A 106 21.03 -0.38 -6.84
CA HIS A 106 20.20 0.06 -7.98
C HIS A 106 18.99 0.91 -7.58
N VAL A 107 18.75 1.13 -6.29
CA VAL A 107 17.57 1.83 -5.79
C VAL A 107 17.95 3.27 -5.43
N SER A 108 17.23 4.24 -5.96
CA SER A 108 17.41 5.66 -5.61
C SER A 108 16.93 5.93 -4.18
N GLY A 109 17.50 6.92 -3.51
CA GLY A 109 16.98 7.37 -2.22
C GLY A 109 15.58 7.98 -2.32
N LEU A 110 14.95 8.20 -1.17
CA LEU A 110 13.73 9.00 -1.05
C LEU A 110 14.11 10.48 -1.10
N THR A 111 13.83 11.15 -2.21
CA THR A 111 14.26 12.54 -2.44
C THR A 111 13.12 13.54 -2.45
N LYS A 112 11.87 13.09 -2.64
CA LYS A 112 10.71 13.99 -2.64
C LYS A 112 10.02 13.95 -1.29
N THR A 113 9.54 15.12 -0.86
CA THR A 113 8.67 15.24 0.31
C THR A 113 7.40 14.42 0.10
N GLY A 114 7.01 13.65 1.12
CA GLY A 114 5.85 12.76 1.05
C GLY A 114 6.10 11.43 0.34
N GLU A 115 7.31 11.15 -0.15
CA GLU A 115 7.63 9.81 -0.66
C GLU A 115 7.69 8.78 0.48
N CYS A 116 6.97 7.67 0.27
CA CYS A 116 7.01 6.49 1.11
C CYS A 116 7.51 5.28 0.31
N LEU A 117 8.27 4.43 1.00
CA LEU A 117 8.75 3.16 0.47
C LEU A 117 8.20 2.04 1.35
N PHE A 118 7.44 1.13 0.74
CA PHE A 118 6.88 -0.02 1.44
C PHE A 118 7.75 -1.26 1.23
N VAL A 119 8.01 -1.98 2.31
CA VAL A 119 8.88 -3.14 2.38
C VAL A 119 8.09 -4.33 2.94
N THR A 120 8.14 -5.47 2.26
CA THR A 120 7.67 -6.74 2.84
C THR A 120 8.75 -7.30 3.75
N THR A 121 8.39 -7.46 5.01
CA THR A 121 9.23 -8.02 6.07
C THR A 121 8.58 -9.28 6.64
N ASP A 122 9.27 -9.94 7.54
CA ASP A 122 8.73 -11.02 8.40
C ASP A 122 7.58 -10.56 9.30
N LYS A 123 7.52 -9.25 9.63
CA LYS A 123 6.48 -8.63 10.46
C LYS A 123 5.33 -8.01 9.64
N GLY A 124 5.28 -8.27 8.33
CA GLY A 124 4.28 -7.71 7.43
C GLY A 124 4.83 -6.61 6.52
N VAL A 125 3.91 -5.86 5.90
CA VAL A 125 4.26 -4.73 5.02
C VAL A 125 4.39 -3.48 5.89
N LEU A 126 5.59 -2.89 5.89
CA LEU A 126 5.94 -1.74 6.71
C LEU A 126 6.50 -0.62 5.83
N GLU A 127 6.40 0.62 6.31
CA GLU A 127 7.09 1.74 5.69
C GLU A 127 8.58 1.73 6.07
N VAL A 128 9.46 2.28 5.21
CA VAL A 128 10.91 2.20 5.42
C VAL A 128 11.39 2.77 6.77
N ARG A 129 10.75 3.81 7.29
CA ARG A 129 11.05 4.42 8.60
C ARG A 129 10.62 3.50 9.74
N GLU A 130 9.45 2.86 9.62
CA GLU A 130 9.02 1.83 10.57
C GLU A 130 9.96 0.60 10.55
N CYS A 131 10.46 0.21 9.37
CA CYS A 131 11.48 -0.83 9.24
C CYS A 131 12.77 -0.45 9.99
N LEU A 132 13.20 0.81 9.90
CA LEU A 132 14.39 1.31 10.58
C LEU A 132 14.21 1.35 12.10
N GLU A 133 13.06 1.81 12.59
CA GLU A 133 12.71 1.80 14.01
C GLU A 133 12.74 0.39 14.59
N ARG A 134 12.24 -0.59 13.84
CA ARG A 134 12.19 -1.99 14.25
C ARG A 134 13.46 -2.77 13.93
N SER A 135 14.45 -2.13 13.30
CA SER A 135 15.69 -2.76 12.82
C SER A 135 15.46 -4.02 11.98
N VAL A 136 14.47 -3.98 11.09
CA VAL A 136 14.13 -5.09 10.18
C VAL A 136 14.41 -4.71 8.72
N GLY A 137 15.00 -5.64 7.98
CA GLY A 137 15.14 -5.57 6.53
C GLY A 137 14.00 -6.27 5.81
N GLY A 138 14.03 -6.26 4.48
CA GLY A 138 13.03 -6.98 3.69
C GLY A 138 13.09 -6.71 2.20
N MET A 139 12.05 -7.17 1.50
CA MET A 139 11.89 -6.98 0.05
C MET A 139 11.18 -5.67 -0.24
N LEU A 140 11.76 -4.84 -1.11
CA LEU A 140 11.17 -3.55 -1.48
C LEU A 140 9.99 -3.78 -2.42
N LEU A 141 8.77 -3.45 -1.99
CA LEU A 141 7.59 -3.63 -2.83
C LEU A 141 7.41 -2.49 -3.82
N CYS A 142 7.13 -1.29 -3.28
CA CYS A 142 6.72 -0.16 -4.08
C CYS A 142 7.07 1.17 -3.42
N ARG A 143 7.23 2.18 -4.26
CA ARG A 143 7.36 3.58 -3.88
C ARG A 143 6.08 4.33 -4.20
N VAL A 144 5.62 5.15 -3.27
CA VAL A 144 4.39 5.92 -3.38
C VAL A 144 4.68 7.40 -3.13
N VAL A 145 4.03 8.25 -3.93
CA VAL A 145 4.00 9.73 -3.85
C VAL A 145 2.55 10.16 -3.94
#